data_AF-A0A8K0XG96-F1
#
_entry.id   AF-A0A8K0XG96-F1
#
_cell.length_a   1.000
_cell.length_b   1.000
_cell.length_c   1.000
_cell.angle_alpha   90.00
_cell.angle_beta   90.00
_cell.angle_gamma   90.00
#
_symmetry.space_group_name_H-M   'P 1'
#
loop_
_entity.id
_entity.type
_entity.pdbx_description
1 polymer ?
#
loop_
_entity_poly.entity_id
_entity_poly.type
_entity_poly.pdbx_seq_one_letter_code
_entity_poly.pdbx_strand_id
1 'polypeptide(L)'
;PPGPTHYAARRLWWLTPTSPNPPQRTAPSPARLRLEKLLSQPGAVHSNDAWHEGVEKVWKGLLSGGSLRRRLPLDLVIKVIHAGWLRDPETWPAGAVVPESDEPPQP
;
A
#
# COMPACT_ATOMS: atom_id res chain seq x y z
N PRO A 1 -0.66 -1.38 30.80
CA PRO A 1 -2.13 -1.57 30.67
C PRO A 1 -2.65 -1.13 29.28
N PRO A 2 -3.46 -1.94 28.60
CA PRO A 2 -4.23 -1.47 27.44
C PRO A 2 -5.27 -0.42 27.89
N GLY A 3 -5.50 0.63 27.10
CA GLY A 3 -6.44 1.71 27.41
C GLY A 3 -6.15 3.04 26.69
N PRO A 4 -7.01 4.07 26.83
CA PRO A 4 -6.87 5.34 26.11
C PRO A 4 -5.55 6.07 26.40
N THR A 5 -5.10 6.02 27.66
CA THR A 5 -3.82 6.59 28.10
C THR A 5 -2.62 5.89 27.47
N HIS A 6 -2.71 4.56 27.29
CA HIS A 6 -1.69 3.78 26.61
C HIS A 6 -1.67 4.06 25.10
N TYR A 7 -2.83 4.24 24.46
CA TYR A 7 -2.89 4.72 23.08
C TYR A 7 -2.28 6.13 22.94
N ALA A 8 -2.63 7.06 23.84
CA ALA A 8 -2.10 8.42 23.82
C ALA A 8 -0.58 8.43 23.95
N ALA A 9 -0.02 7.63 24.88
CA ALA A 9 1.42 7.48 25.04
C ALA A 9 2.09 6.92 23.76
N ARG A 10 1.52 5.87 23.17
CA ARG A 10 2.06 5.27 21.94
C ARG A 10 1.98 6.23 20.75
N ARG A 11 0.88 6.97 20.64
CA ARG A 11 0.66 7.99 19.60
C ARG A 11 1.67 9.13 19.72
N LEU A 12 1.95 9.61 20.93
CA LEU A 12 2.99 10.60 21.18
C LEU A 12 4.34 10.11 20.65
N TRP A 13 4.72 8.86 20.93
CA TRP A 13 5.96 8.29 20.42
C TRP A 13 6.01 8.21 18.89
N TRP A 14 4.92 7.78 18.23
CA TRP A 14 4.87 7.70 16.76
C TRP A 14 4.96 9.06 16.06
N LEU A 15 4.41 10.10 16.68
CA LEU A 15 4.40 11.44 16.11
C LEU A 15 5.66 12.23 16.42
N THR A 16 6.47 11.79 17.39
CA THR A 16 7.71 12.47 17.76
C THR A 16 8.78 12.17 16.71
N PRO A 17 9.26 13.17 15.95
CA PRO A 17 10.30 12.94 14.94
C PRO A 17 11.58 12.45 15.61
N THR A 18 11.95 11.19 15.36
CA THR A 18 13.08 10.54 16.03
C THR A 18 14.43 10.82 15.36
N SER A 19 14.40 11.30 14.11
CA SER A 19 15.61 11.62 13.34
C SER A 19 15.67 13.13 13.06
N PRO A 20 16.78 13.81 13.39
CA PRO A 20 16.97 15.21 13.03
C PRO A 20 17.10 15.41 11.51
N ASN A 21 17.43 14.35 10.77
CA ASN A 21 17.45 14.37 9.31
C ASN A 21 16.28 13.57 8.75
N PRO A 22 15.25 14.23 8.17
CA PRO A 22 14.25 13.53 7.41
C PRO A 22 14.92 12.86 6.20
N PRO A 23 14.46 11.66 5.79
CA PRO A 23 15.02 11.00 4.62
C PRO A 23 14.85 11.89 3.39
N GLN A 24 15.96 12.23 2.75
CA GLN A 24 15.94 13.03 1.53
C GLN A 24 15.19 12.30 0.42
N ARG A 25 14.41 13.05 -0.37
CA ARG A 25 13.75 12.54 -1.57
C ARG A 25 14.82 12.11 -2.57
N THR A 26 14.92 10.80 -2.83
CA THR A 26 15.79 10.27 -3.87
C THR A 26 15.28 10.68 -5.24
N ALA A 27 16.18 11.08 -6.14
CA ALA A 27 15.83 11.37 -7.53
C ALA A 27 15.11 10.17 -8.18
N PRO A 28 14.06 10.40 -8.98
CA PRO A 28 13.30 9.32 -9.58
C PRO A 28 14.16 8.55 -10.58
N SER A 29 14.11 7.22 -10.51
CA SER A 29 14.73 6.36 -11.53
C SER A 29 13.89 6.36 -12.80
N PRO A 30 14.47 6.04 -13.98
CA PRO A 30 13.68 5.85 -15.20
C PRO A 30 12.57 4.80 -15.03
N ALA A 31 12.84 3.72 -14.30
CA ALA A 31 11.83 2.70 -13.98
C ALA A 31 10.70 3.26 -13.11
N ARG A 32 11.02 4.10 -12.11
CA ARG A 32 10.00 4.79 -11.31
C ARG A 32 9.16 5.72 -12.18
N LEU A 33 9.78 6.54 -13.05
CA LEU A 33 9.03 7.45 -13.92
C LEU A 33 8.08 6.71 -14.86
N ARG A 34 8.50 5.56 -15.39
CA ARG A 34 7.62 4.70 -16.19
C ARG A 34 6.43 4.18 -15.38
N LEU A 35 6.68 3.64 -14.19
CA LEU A 35 5.63 3.17 -13.29
C LEU A 35 4.67 4.30 -12.90
N GLU A 36 5.21 5.48 -12.60
CA GLU A 36 4.44 6.67 -12.24
C GLU A 36 3.55 7.13 -13.40
N LYS A 37 4.08 7.18 -14.63
CA LYS A 37 3.32 7.50 -15.85
C LYS A 37 2.23 6.47 -16.15
N LEU A 38 2.51 5.20 -15.92
CA LEU A 38 1.55 4.12 -16.13
C LEU A 38 0.41 4.21 -15.11
N LEU A 39 0.73 4.41 -13.83
CA LEU A 39 -0.24 4.52 -12.73
C LEU A 39 -0.89 5.90 -12.60
N SER A 40 -0.48 6.89 -13.40
CA SER A 40 -1.15 8.20 -13.47
C SER A 40 -2.38 8.18 -14.38
N GLN A 41 -2.53 7.17 -15.24
CA GLN A 41 -3.68 7.07 -16.13
C GLN A 41 -4.97 6.76 -15.34
N PRO A 42 -6.12 7.36 -15.71
CA PRO A 42 -7.41 7.00 -15.12
C PRO A 42 -7.70 5.51 -15.31
N GLY A 43 -8.11 4.83 -14.23
CA GLY A 43 -8.42 3.39 -14.29
C GLY A 43 -7.20 2.46 -14.40
N ALA A 44 -5.96 2.97 -14.35
CA ALA A 44 -4.74 2.16 -14.49
C ALA A 44 -4.68 0.96 -13.54
N VAL A 45 -5.21 1.11 -12.31
CA VAL A 45 -5.25 0.04 -11.31
C VAL A 45 -6.07 -1.17 -11.80
N HIS A 46 -7.10 -0.93 -12.60
CA HIS A 46 -8.03 -1.95 -13.10
C HIS A 46 -7.64 -2.43 -14.51
N SER A 47 -6.76 -1.71 -15.21
CA SER A 47 -6.31 -2.07 -16.55
C SER A 47 -5.38 -3.29 -16.55
N ASN A 48 -5.68 -4.28 -17.38
CA ASN A 48 -4.81 -5.43 -17.58
C ASN A 48 -3.55 -5.09 -18.38
N ASP A 49 -3.61 -4.09 -19.26
CA ASP A 49 -2.43 -3.65 -20.01
C ASP A 49 -1.41 -3.02 -19.05
N ALA A 50 -1.88 -2.12 -18.18
CA ALA A 50 -1.09 -1.52 -17.11
C ALA A 50 -0.48 -2.60 -16.18
N TRP A 51 -1.24 -3.65 -15.90
CA TRP A 51 -0.78 -4.79 -15.12
C TRP A 51 0.43 -5.47 -15.75
N HIS A 52 0.30 -5.88 -17.00
CA HIS A 52 1.33 -6.64 -17.73
C HIS A 52 2.53 -5.78 -18.15
N GLU A 53 2.34 -4.48 -18.39
CA GLU A 53 3.44 -3.57 -18.74
C GLU A 53 4.46 -3.35 -17.61
N GLY A 54 4.08 -3.55 -16.34
CA GLY A 54 5.08 -3.49 -15.27
C GLY A 54 4.57 -3.52 -13.83
N VAL A 55 3.28 -3.30 -13.58
CA VAL A 55 2.73 -3.30 -12.22
C VAL A 55 2.87 -4.69 -11.58
N GLU A 56 2.63 -5.76 -12.34
CA GLU A 56 2.76 -7.15 -11.88
C GLU A 56 4.15 -7.44 -11.30
N LYS A 57 5.20 -6.96 -11.96
CA LYS A 57 6.58 -7.18 -11.53
C LYS A 57 6.89 -6.48 -10.21
N VAL A 58 6.37 -5.28 -10.03
CA VAL A 58 6.55 -4.52 -8.78
C VAL A 58 5.77 -5.19 -7.65
N TRP A 59 4.52 -5.58 -7.91
CA TRP A 59 3.68 -6.33 -6.97
C TRP A 59 4.35 -7.62 -6.48
N LYS A 60 4.83 -8.47 -7.40
CA LYS A 60 5.54 -9.72 -7.06
C LYS A 60 6.77 -9.47 -6.19
N GLY A 61 7.51 -8.39 -6.47
CA GLY A 61 8.66 -7.99 -5.66
C GLY A 61 8.29 -7.53 -4.24
N LEU A 62 7.13 -6.90 -4.08
CA LEU A 62 6.61 -6.50 -2.77
C LEU A 62 6.11 -7.71 -1.98
N LEU A 63 5.35 -8.61 -2.62
CA LEU A 63 4.82 -9.83 -1.99
C LEU A 63 5.92 -10.78 -1.50
N SER A 64 7.04 -10.88 -2.23
CA SER A 64 8.15 -11.76 -1.84
C SER A 64 8.96 -11.23 -0.64
N GLY A 65 8.55 -10.12 -0.03
CA GLY A 65 9.31 -9.45 1.02
C GLY A 65 10.59 -8.79 0.50
N GLY A 66 10.68 -8.57 -0.82
CA GLY A 66 11.82 -7.94 -1.44
C GLY A 66 12.01 -6.50 -0.97
N SER A 67 13.23 -6.16 -0.56
CA SER A 67 13.55 -4.77 -0.21
C SER A 67 13.67 -3.92 -1.47
N LEU A 68 13.00 -2.77 -1.49
CA LEU A 68 13.10 -1.82 -2.58
C LEU A 68 14.49 -1.18 -2.60
N ARG A 69 15.26 -1.43 -3.67
CA ARG A 69 16.59 -0.80 -3.87
C ARG A 69 16.54 0.73 -3.87
N ARG A 70 15.42 1.32 -4.27
CA ARG A 70 15.15 2.76 -4.21
C ARG A 70 13.77 2.99 -3.61
N ARG A 71 13.65 4.01 -2.79
CA ARG A 71 12.38 4.41 -2.17
C ARG A 71 11.33 4.70 -3.26
N LEU A 72 10.12 4.18 -3.07
CA LEU A 72 8.97 4.48 -3.89
C LEU A 72 8.01 5.40 -3.11
N PRO A 73 7.42 6.41 -3.75
CA PRO A 73 6.29 7.14 -3.19
C PRO A 73 5.17 6.20 -2.72
N LEU A 74 4.61 6.47 -1.53
CA LEU A 74 3.61 5.61 -0.89
C LEU A 74 2.32 5.50 -1.71
N ASP A 75 1.92 6.58 -2.38
CA ASP A 75 0.77 6.60 -3.29
C ASP A 75 0.92 5.59 -4.43
N LEU A 76 2.11 5.46 -5.03
CA LEU A 76 2.40 4.44 -6.04
C LEU A 76 2.36 3.04 -5.43
N VAL A 77 2.90 2.85 -4.23
CA VAL A 77 2.85 1.56 -3.52
C VAL A 77 1.39 1.14 -3.30
N ILE A 78 0.55 2.04 -2.81
CA ILE A 78 -0.88 1.79 -2.57
C ILE A 78 -1.57 1.37 -3.87
N LYS A 79 -1.32 2.06 -4.98
CA LYS A 79 -1.89 1.71 -6.29
C LYS A 79 -1.44 0.34 -6.79
N VAL A 80 -0.16 -0.01 -6.61
CA VAL A 80 0.36 -1.35 -6.96
C VAL A 80 -0.30 -2.43 -6.12
N ILE A 81 -0.41 -2.21 -4.80
CA ILE A 81 -1.05 -3.18 -3.88
C ILE A 81 -2.52 -3.38 -4.25
N HIS A 82 -3.26 -2.28 -4.46
CA HIS A 82 -4.66 -2.35 -4.87
C HIS A 82 -4.81 -3.11 -6.19
N ALA A 83 -3.98 -2.83 -7.20
CA ALA A 83 -4.01 -3.56 -8.47
C ALA A 83 -3.72 -5.05 -8.30
N GLY A 84 -2.86 -5.40 -7.34
CA GLY A 84 -2.55 -6.77 -6.96
C GLY A 84 -3.74 -7.48 -6.31
N TRP A 85 -4.37 -6.87 -5.32
CA TRP A 85 -5.54 -7.42 -4.63
C TRP A 85 -6.71 -7.69 -5.58
N LEU A 86 -6.96 -6.81 -6.55
CA LEU A 86 -8.02 -7.05 -7.56
C LEU A 86 -7.79 -8.30 -8.41
N ARG A 87 -6.55 -8.81 -8.45
CA ARG A 87 -6.13 -9.96 -9.28
C ARG A 87 -5.70 -11.15 -8.45
N ASP A 88 -5.71 -11.01 -7.13
CA ASP A 88 -5.41 -12.06 -6.19
C ASP A 88 -6.73 -12.62 -5.64
N PRO A 89 -7.18 -13.77 -6.16
CA PRO A 89 -8.44 -14.37 -5.75
C PRO A 89 -8.40 -14.90 -4.31
N GLU A 90 -7.22 -15.10 -3.72
CA GLU A 90 -7.07 -15.63 -2.36
C GLU A 90 -7.19 -14.55 -1.30
N THR A 91 -6.53 -13.40 -1.50
CA THR A 91 -6.49 -12.35 -0.46
C THR A 91 -7.82 -11.61 -0.33
N TRP A 92 -8.49 -11.30 -1.46
CA TRP A 92 -9.78 -10.59 -1.47
C TRP A 92 -10.70 -11.12 -2.57
N PRO A 93 -11.45 -12.21 -2.31
CA PRO A 93 -12.34 -12.77 -3.32
C PRO A 93 -13.44 -11.76 -3.70
N ALA A 94 -13.52 -11.44 -4.99
CA ALA A 94 -14.52 -10.53 -5.51
C ALA A 94 -15.93 -11.08 -5.24
N GLY A 95 -16.82 -10.26 -4.67
CA GLY A 95 -18.17 -10.67 -4.31
C GLY A 95 -18.29 -11.43 -2.99
N ALA A 96 -17.23 -11.47 -2.17
CA ALA A 96 -17.33 -11.97 -0.81
C ALA A 96 -18.39 -11.21 -0.02
N VAL A 97 -19.40 -11.93 0.45
CA VAL A 97 -20.44 -11.40 1.33
C VAL A 97 -19.84 -11.35 2.73
N VAL A 98 -19.71 -10.15 3.29
CA VAL A 98 -19.31 -9.97 4.68
C VAL A 98 -20.45 -10.53 5.55
N PRO A 99 -20.19 -11.53 6.41
CA PRO A 99 -21.19 -11.97 7.38
C PRO A 99 -21.64 -10.77 8.22
N GLU A 100 -22.93 -10.71 8.52
CA GLU A 100 -23.47 -9.67 9.40
C GLU A 100 -22.74 -9.77 10.76
N SER A 101 -22.16 -8.66 11.20
CA SER A 101 -21.22 -8.59 12.33
C SER A 101 -21.76 -9.32 13.57
N ASP A 102 -20.93 -10.10 14.25
CA ASP A 102 -21.22 -10.70 15.58
C ASP A 102 -21.35 -9.66 16.72
N GLU A 103 -21.50 -8.38 16.38
CA GLU A 103 -21.60 -7.32 17.38
C GLU A 103 -22.95 -7.44 18.11
N PRO A 104 -22.95 -7.76 19.41
CA PRO A 104 -24.19 -7.84 20.16
C PRO A 104 -24.87 -6.45 20.16
N PRO A 105 -26.21 -6.40 20.09
CA PRO A 105 -26.93 -5.15 20.06
C PRO A 105 -26.53 -4.28 21.26
N GLN A 106 -26.12 -3.04 20.97
CA GLN A 106 -25.78 -2.05 22.00
C GLN A 106 -27.06 -1.69 22.81
N PRO A 107 -26.96 -1.57 24.14
CA PRO A 107 -28.11 -1.29 25.02
C PRO A 107 -28.67 0.13 24.89
#